data_AF-A0A7C3LQ69-F1
#
_entry.id   AF-A0A7C3LQ69-F1
#
_cell.length_a   1.000
_cell.length_b   1.000
_cell.length_c   1.000
_cell.angle_alpha   90.00
_cell.angle_beta   90.00
_cell.angle_gamma   90.00
#
_symmetry.space_group_name_H-M   'P 1'
#
loop_
_entity.id
_entity.type
_entity.pdbx_description
1 polymer ?
#
loop_
_entity_poly.entity_id
_entity_poly.type
_entity_poly.pdbx_seq_one_letter_code
_entity_poly.pdbx_strand_id
1 'polypeptide(L)'
;MEVLVVGGVASSPVLRSKFEVMSRLRRVELGIVPPQYAVDNGVMIAWTGLLLLKHGVHVRPEEAYVRQRWKLDQVDVPWLARTNSSGG
;
A
#
# COMPACT_ATOMS: atom_id res chain seq x y z
N MET A 1 6.42 -5.09 13.36
CA MET A 1 6.43 -5.68 12.00
C MET A 1 5.01 -6.13 11.73
N GLU A 2 4.49 -5.79 10.57
CA GLU A 2 3.07 -5.91 10.24
C GLU A 2 2.93 -6.50 8.82
N VAL A 3 1.78 -7.09 8.53
CA VAL A 3 1.44 -7.65 7.22
C VAL A 3 0.08 -7.10 6.83
N LEU A 4 -0.01 -6.48 5.65
CA LEU A 4 -1.26 -6.02 5.06
C LEU A 4 -1.58 -6.84 3.81
N VAL A 5 -2.77 -7.44 3.78
CA VAL A 5 -3.26 -8.22 2.62
C VAL A 5 -4.30 -7.40 1.86
N VAL A 6 -4.03 -7.16 0.58
CA VAL A 6 -4.84 -6.35 -0.34
C VAL A 6 -5.18 -7.14 -1.61
N GLY A 7 -6.06 -6.59 -2.45
CA GLY A 7 -6.48 -7.21 -3.72
C GLY A 7 -7.70 -8.11 -3.57
N GLY A 8 -8.42 -8.37 -4.66
CA GLY A 8 -9.67 -9.16 -4.63
C GLY A 8 -9.52 -10.58 -4.07
N VAL A 9 -8.32 -11.16 -4.18
CA VAL A 9 -7.99 -12.49 -3.63
C VAL A 9 -7.90 -12.47 -2.09
N ALA A 10 -7.67 -11.30 -1.47
CA ALA A 10 -7.67 -11.13 -0.02
C ALA A 10 -9.03 -11.51 0.62
N SER A 11 -10.11 -11.47 -0.15
CA SER A 11 -11.45 -11.88 0.29
C SER A 11 -11.61 -13.41 0.43
N SER A 12 -10.61 -14.21 0.04
CA SER A 12 -10.66 -15.67 0.19
C SER A 12 -10.54 -16.10 1.66
N PRO A 13 -11.53 -16.83 2.21
CA PRO A 13 -11.47 -17.33 3.59
C PRO A 13 -10.28 -18.26 3.84
N VAL A 14 -9.90 -19.04 2.82
CA VAL A 14 -8.75 -19.97 2.88
C VAL A 14 -7.43 -19.21 2.91
N LEU A 15 -7.31 -18.14 2.13
CA LEU A 15 -6.09 -17.33 2.15
C LEU A 15 -5.96 -16.59 3.48
N ARG A 16 -7.07 -16.02 3.96
CA ARG A 16 -7.15 -15.35 5.27
C ARG A 16 -6.67 -16.26 6.41
N SER A 17 -7.19 -17.48 6.51
CA SER A 17 -6.80 -18.40 7.60
C SER A 17 -5.31 -18.74 7.59
N LYS A 18 -4.69 -18.87 6.40
CA LYS A 18 -3.24 -19.06 6.26
C LYS A 18 -2.44 -17.86 6.77
N PHE A 19 -2.87 -16.64 6.44
CA PHE A 19 -2.21 -15.43 6.94
C PHE A 19 -2.40 -15.24 8.44
N GLU A 20 -3.54 -15.60 9.00
CA GLU A 20 -3.79 -15.57 10.45
C GLU A 20 -2.84 -16.52 11.20
N VAL A 21 -2.68 -17.75 10.71
CA VAL A 21 -1.73 -18.72 11.29
C VAL A 21 -0.29 -18.18 11.19
N MET A 22 0.10 -17.70 10.01
CA MET A 22 1.45 -17.18 9.77
C MET A 22 1.76 -15.97 10.68
N SER A 23 0.81 -15.05 10.81
CA SER A 23 0.99 -13.82 11.60
C SER A 23 1.10 -14.12 13.09
N ARG A 24 0.30 -15.07 13.59
CA ARG A 24 0.40 -15.56 14.97
C ARG A 24 1.74 -16.24 15.25
N LEU A 25 2.21 -17.09 14.35
CA LEU A 25 3.51 -17.78 14.50
C LEU A 25 4.69 -16.79 14.53
N ARG A 26 4.61 -15.72 13.73
CA ARG A 26 5.66 -14.69 13.64
C ARG A 26 5.47 -13.53 14.62
N ARG A 27 4.40 -13.50 15.40
CA ARG A 27 4.03 -12.40 16.32
C ARG A 27 4.01 -11.05 15.60
N VAL A 28 3.38 -11.00 14.43
CA VAL A 28 3.20 -9.78 13.64
C VAL A 28 1.73 -9.41 13.53
N GLU A 29 1.45 -8.13 13.39
CA GLU A 29 0.08 -7.67 13.20
C GLU A 29 -0.39 -7.97 11.77
N LEU A 30 -1.66 -8.33 11.63
CA LEU A 30 -2.29 -8.66 10.35
C LEU A 30 -3.43 -7.69 10.06
N GLY A 31 -3.25 -6.87 9.03
CA GLY A 31 -4.30 -6.09 8.41
C GLY A 31 -4.89 -6.83 7.22
N ILE A 32 -6.21 -6.97 7.18
CA ILE A 32 -6.94 -7.45 6.00
C ILE A 32 -7.91 -6.36 5.59
N VAL A 33 -7.78 -5.88 4.35
CA VAL A 33 -8.63 -4.80 3.85
C VAL A 33 -10.08 -5.31 3.71
N PRO A 34 -11.09 -4.53 4.15
CA PRO A 34 -12.49 -4.90 3.95
C PRO A 34 -12.80 -5.19 2.47
N PRO A 35 -13.63 -6.21 2.16
CA PRO A 35 -13.88 -6.61 0.77
C PRO A 35 -14.29 -5.47 -0.16
N GLN A 36 -15.07 -4.49 0.32
CA GLN A 36 -15.48 -3.34 -0.48
C GLN A 36 -14.34 -2.42 -0.93
N TYR A 37 -13.18 -2.48 -0.27
CA TYR A 37 -11.98 -1.71 -0.61
C TYR A 37 -10.84 -2.59 -1.13
N ALA A 38 -11.03 -3.92 -1.14
CA ALA A 38 -10.02 -4.88 -1.56
C ALA A 38 -9.89 -4.96 -3.09
N VAL A 39 -10.95 -4.65 -3.83
CA VAL A 39 -10.96 -4.55 -5.30
C VAL A 39 -10.53 -3.17 -5.77
N ASP A 40 -10.09 -3.06 -7.02
CA ASP A 40 -9.68 -1.79 -7.62
C ASP A 40 -10.81 -0.76 -7.51
N ASN A 41 -10.52 0.37 -6.87
CA ASN A 41 -11.49 1.43 -6.63
C ASN A 41 -10.87 2.82 -6.82
N GLY A 42 -11.73 3.82 -7.06
CA GLY A 42 -11.25 5.20 -7.21
C GLY A 42 -10.72 5.81 -5.91
N VAL A 43 -11.13 5.29 -4.75
CA VAL A 43 -10.75 5.81 -3.44
C VAL A 43 -9.26 5.59 -3.16
N MET A 44 -8.70 4.43 -3.49
CA MET A 44 -7.25 4.19 -3.34
C MET A 44 -6.40 5.13 -4.20
N ILE A 45 -6.88 5.49 -5.38
CA ILE A 45 -6.20 6.45 -6.27
C ILE A 45 -6.30 7.86 -5.71
N ALA A 46 -7.49 8.29 -5.31
CA ALA A 46 -7.73 9.61 -4.73
C ALA A 46 -6.94 9.82 -3.43
N TRP A 47 -6.91 8.82 -2.55
CA TRP A 47 -6.15 8.85 -1.30
C TRP A 47 -4.65 8.96 -1.54
N THR A 48 -4.11 8.17 -2.48
CA THR A 48 -2.70 8.24 -2.85
C THR A 48 -2.34 9.61 -3.44
N GLY A 49 -3.21 10.15 -4.31
CA GLY A 49 -3.04 11.51 -4.86
C GLY A 49 -3.07 12.59 -3.77
N LEU A 50 -3.98 12.48 -2.79
CA LEU A 50 -4.03 13.39 -1.64
C LEU A 50 -2.75 13.32 -0.79
N LEU A 51 -2.22 12.12 -0.55
CA LEU A 51 -0.96 11.94 0.19
C LEU A 51 0.21 12.59 -0.54
N LEU A 52 0.31 12.39 -1.86
CA LEU A 52 1.32 13.03 -2.71
C LEU A 52 1.20 14.55 -2.66
N LEU A 53 -0.02 15.08 -2.83
CA LEU A 53 -0.31 16.51 -2.77
C LEU A 53 0.10 17.11 -1.41
N LYS A 54 -0.24 16.43 -0.31
CA LYS A 54 0.11 16.86 1.05
C LYS A 54 1.62 16.92 1.30
N HIS A 55 2.40 16.12 0.57
CA HIS A 55 3.87 16.10 0.63
C HIS A 55 4.53 16.89 -0.51
N GLY A 56 3.79 17.77 -1.19
CA GLY A 56 4.33 18.68 -2.21
C GLY A 56 4.69 18.01 -3.54
N VAL A 57 4.21 16.79 -3.79
CA VAL A 57 4.37 16.12 -5.08
C VAL A 57 3.23 16.51 -6.00
N HIS A 58 3.56 17.15 -7.13
CA HIS A 58 2.61 17.61 -8.14
C HIS A 58 3.04 17.12 -9.53
N VAL A 59 2.08 16.95 -10.42
CA VAL A 59 2.31 16.61 -11.84
C VAL A 59 1.72 17.73 -12.68
N ARG A 60 2.51 18.31 -13.59
CA ARG A 60 1.98 19.30 -14.53
C ARG A 60 1.13 18.59 -15.58
N PRO A 61 0.05 19.22 -16.10
CA PRO A 61 -0.81 18.58 -17.09
C PRO A 61 -0.05 18.02 -18.31
N GLU A 62 1.01 18.70 -18.74
CA GLU A 62 1.84 18.30 -19.89
C GLU A 62 2.69 17.04 -19.60
N GLU A 63 2.89 16.73 -18.31
CA GLU A 63 3.64 15.56 -17.84
C GLU A 63 2.72 14.40 -17.43
N ALA A 64 1.39 14.59 -17.48
CA ALA A 64 0.40 13.61 -17.06
C ALA A 64 0.12 12.56 -18.15
N TYR A 65 1.13 11.77 -18.50
CA TYR A 65 1.01 10.67 -19.48
C TYR A 65 0.79 9.30 -18.82
N VAL A 66 0.12 8.40 -19.54
CA VAL A 66 -0.10 7.01 -19.11
C VAL A 66 1.21 6.23 -19.17
N ARG A 67 1.57 5.59 -18.06
CA ARG A 67 2.71 4.66 -17.96
C ARG A 67 2.20 3.22 -17.82
N GLN A 68 2.07 2.49 -18.94
CA GLN A 68 1.54 1.10 -18.92
C GLN A 68 2.40 0.12 -18.09
N ARG A 69 3.73 0.33 -18.03
CA ARG A 69 4.68 -0.50 -17.29
C ARG A 69 5.30 0.28 -16.14
N TRP A 70 4.45 0.91 -15.33
CA TRP A 70 4.91 1.70 -14.19
C TRP A 70 5.34 0.77 -13.05
N LYS A 71 6.63 0.79 -12.71
CA LYS A 71 7.16 -0.03 -11.62
C LYS A 71 7.07 0.70 -10.28
N LEU A 72 6.78 -0.05 -9.21
CA LEU A 72 6.62 0.50 -7.86
C LEU A 72 7.93 1.03 -7.27
N ASP A 73 9.07 0.45 -7.62
CA ASP A 73 10.40 0.87 -7.17
C ASP A 73 10.88 2.19 -7.81
N GLN A 74 10.14 2.71 -8.79
CA GLN A 74 10.40 3.98 -9.46
C GLN A 74 9.58 5.14 -8.88
N VAL A 75 8.80 4.90 -7.83
CA VAL A 75 7.91 5.90 -7.22
C VAL A 75 8.49 6.34 -5.87
N ASP A 76 8.74 7.63 -5.74
CA ASP A 76 9.12 8.21 -4.46
C ASP A 76 7.92 8.24 -3.50
N VAL A 77 8.15 7.80 -2.27
CA VAL A 77 7.11 7.70 -1.22
C VAL A 77 7.48 8.61 -0.04
N PRO A 78 7.22 9.93 -0.14
CA PRO A 78 7.81 10.94 0.76
C PRO A 78 7.30 10.87 2.21
N TRP A 79 6.17 10.22 2.47
CA TRP A 79 5.64 10.03 3.83
C TRP A 79 6.28 8.86 4.58
N LEU A 80 7.01 7.98 3.90
CA LEU A 80 7.79 6.92 4.51
C LEU A 80 9.17 7.47 4.88
N ALA A 81 9.23 8.33 5.90
CA ALA A 81 10.51 8.68 6.49
C ALA A 81 11.20 7.41 7.00
N ARG A 82 12.34 7.03 6.40
CA ARG A 82 13.17 5.94 6.94
C ARG A 82 13.59 6.40 8.33
N THR A 83 13.06 5.76 9.37
CA THR A 83 13.60 5.88 10.72
C THR A 83 15.00 5.28 10.69
N ASN A 84 16.01 6.10 10.40
CA ASN A 84 17.39 5.78 10.72
C ASN A 84 17.45 5.65 12.24
N SER A 85 17.47 4.42 12.74
CA SER A 85 18.04 4.11 14.04
C SER A 85 19.55 4.33 13.91
N SER A 86 19.98 5.58 14.12
CA SER A 86 21.34 5.87 14.50
C SER A 86 21.58 5.27 15.89
N GLY A 87 21.99 4.00 15.91
CA GLY A 87 22.65 3.41 17.06
C GLY A 87 24.03 4.05 17.21
N GLY A 88 24.15 4.91 18.21
CA GLY A 88 25.39 5.34 18.85
C GLY A 88 25.21 5.17 20.35
#